data_AF-A0A2A5IZW5-F1
#
_entry.id   AF-A0A2A5IZW5-F1
#
_cell.length_a   1.000
_cell.length_b   1.000
_cell.length_c   1.000
_cell.angle_alpha   90.00
_cell.angle_beta   90.00
_cell.angle_gamma   90.00
#
_symmetry.space_group_name_H-M   'P 1'
#
loop_
_entity.id
_entity.type
_entity.pdbx_description
1 polymer ?
#
loop_
_entity_poly.entity_id
_entity_poly.type
_entity_poly.pdbx_seq_one_letter_code
_entity_poly.pdbx_strand_id
1 'polypeptide(L)'
;MVPDSGQPTGALVVDAAGGVSWWSFEAPALALVDLAVGRGVTVQVDAARPSTVLAWTSRVGGDDAALAEAFADSGFVARLADLRSDGENVGTAPSPSLSDRWVRRALVSAVSRWSVRPIHEGALILDEAASEYRTGHVSVAARLFTLAAPSLMALGEHCADGGLGSGPAGELADILQAAVDAAAGSSLGESASELAARLSESSGFNDVELGKLLTEWDLATAASQYASVHYGEGATSDLRVDSGFIDVRVIPPRIIAWEGADFPDLLIEYDAGNDRVLVSTTLATGVDPLCWEAQRILTYSSDAESGALQISAPMVVHGRALVGELPCAGRDPDEFHFGVFYAGTDLATLRTGRVGRLFIDVDRLMVDAWNHQRAGMSALYAVQGNSTSELFDDAQRIFQDQIRMADDLASDAEGKLHQMLDTLLDGNPDQDPIVEAIEAKLKAIAQYIEQINSSGLAPQLMHPLLAEMLSTEDEEDVEDR
;
A
#
# COMPACT_ATOMS: atom_id res chain seq x y z
N MET A 1 -7.19 39.55 1.56
CA MET A 1 -6.48 38.42 2.17
C MET A 1 -6.61 37.27 1.20
N VAL A 2 -5.52 36.97 0.51
CA VAL A 2 -5.39 35.73 -0.27
C VAL A 2 -5.26 34.63 0.78
N PRO A 3 -5.96 33.48 0.68
CA PRO A 3 -5.70 32.37 1.58
C PRO A 3 -4.24 31.97 1.34
N ASP A 4 -3.44 32.02 2.40
CA ASP A 4 -2.10 31.46 2.41
C ASP A 4 -2.26 30.00 2.02
N SER A 5 -1.85 29.63 0.81
CA SER A 5 -1.85 28.23 0.35
C SER A 5 -0.72 27.55 1.11
N GLY A 6 -0.95 27.29 2.41
CA GLY A 6 0.05 26.90 3.38
C GLY A 6 0.67 25.57 3.00
N GLN A 7 1.77 25.62 2.25
CA GLN A 7 2.61 24.46 2.00
C GLN A 7 3.15 23.98 3.36
N PRO A 8 3.11 22.67 3.65
CA PRO A 8 3.68 22.13 4.87
C PRO A 8 5.13 22.60 5.02
N THR A 9 5.54 22.97 6.23
CA THR A 9 6.95 23.32 6.51
C THR A 9 7.62 22.13 7.18
N GLY A 10 8.88 21.88 6.85
CA GLY A 10 9.68 20.81 7.43
C GLY A 10 11.07 21.26 7.82
N ALA A 11 11.78 20.39 8.54
CA ALA A 11 13.17 20.58 8.90
C ALA A 11 14.05 20.25 7.68
N LEU A 12 14.99 21.13 7.37
CA LEU A 12 16.00 20.96 6.33
C LEU A 12 17.37 20.83 7.00
N VAL A 13 18.10 19.77 6.70
CA VAL A 13 19.42 19.50 7.28
C VAL A 13 20.44 19.23 6.21
N VAL A 14 21.54 19.98 6.28
CA VAL A 14 22.78 19.73 5.54
C VAL A 14 23.77 19.12 6.52
N ASP A 15 24.16 17.87 6.29
CA ASP A 15 25.12 17.18 7.16
C ASP A 15 26.57 17.60 6.86
N ALA A 16 27.50 17.23 7.75
CA ALA A 16 28.92 17.54 7.60
C ALA A 16 29.58 16.90 6.37
N ALA A 17 28.97 15.88 5.76
CA ALA A 17 29.44 15.29 4.52
C ALA A 17 28.93 16.05 3.28
N GLY A 18 27.91 16.91 3.42
CA GLY A 18 27.24 17.62 2.34
C GLY A 18 26.00 16.89 1.80
N GLY A 19 25.51 15.87 2.51
CA GLY A 19 24.20 15.30 2.28
C GLY A 19 23.11 16.28 2.69
N VAL A 20 22.02 16.34 1.93
CA VAL A 20 20.88 17.21 2.23
C VAL A 20 19.65 16.35 2.46
N SER A 21 18.94 16.62 3.54
CA SER A 21 17.70 15.92 3.89
C SER A 21 16.65 16.91 4.33
N TRP A 22 15.40 16.59 4.04
CA TRP A 22 14.26 17.34 4.52
C TRP A 22 13.20 16.36 5.02
N TRP A 23 12.51 16.71 6.10
CA TRP A 23 11.36 15.96 6.58
C TRP A 23 10.29 16.89 7.13
N SER A 24 9.04 16.54 6.86
CA SER A 24 7.85 17.22 7.35
C SER A 24 7.69 17.00 8.86
N PHE A 25 7.00 17.93 9.51
CA PHE A 25 6.47 17.73 10.86
C PHE A 25 5.13 16.97 10.85
N GLU A 26 4.62 16.62 9.68
CA GLU A 26 3.39 15.85 9.51
C GLU A 26 3.67 14.34 9.50
N ALA A 27 2.73 13.57 10.05
CA ALA A 27 2.74 12.12 9.98
C ALA A 27 2.00 11.62 8.72
N PRO A 28 2.31 10.41 8.21
CA PRO A 28 1.48 9.75 7.21
C PRO A 28 0.14 9.33 7.80
N ALA A 29 -0.96 9.57 7.08
CA ALA A 29 -2.28 9.09 7.48
C ALA A 29 -2.34 7.56 7.37
N LEU A 30 -1.85 7.00 6.25
CA LEU A 30 -1.76 5.57 6.03
C LEU A 30 -0.36 5.05 6.35
N ALA A 31 0.57 5.19 5.42
CA ALA A 31 1.94 4.70 5.53
C ALA A 31 2.87 5.47 4.59
N LEU A 32 4.18 5.34 4.81
CA LEU A 32 5.18 5.92 3.93
C LEU A 32 5.35 5.06 2.67
N VAL A 33 5.48 5.73 1.53
CA VAL A 33 5.93 5.15 0.26
C VAL A 33 7.30 5.72 -0.06
N ASP A 34 8.30 4.85 -0.16
CA ASP A 34 9.67 5.19 -0.53
C ASP A 34 9.85 5.16 -2.05
N LEU A 35 10.17 6.32 -2.64
CA LEU A 35 10.49 6.47 -4.06
C LEU A 35 11.98 6.70 -4.25
N ALA A 36 12.63 5.79 -4.98
CA ALA A 36 13.94 6.05 -5.55
C ALA A 36 13.79 6.93 -6.79
N VAL A 37 14.11 8.23 -6.66
CA VAL A 37 13.97 9.18 -7.78
C VAL A 37 15.19 9.23 -8.69
N GLY A 38 16.34 8.85 -8.16
CA GLY A 38 17.61 8.84 -8.86
C GLY A 38 18.69 8.22 -7.98
N ARG A 39 19.91 8.16 -8.50
CA ARG A 39 21.02 7.54 -7.75
C ARG A 39 21.27 8.32 -6.46
N GLY A 40 21.12 7.66 -5.31
CA GLY A 40 21.42 8.25 -4.00
C GLY A 40 20.42 9.31 -3.55
N VAL A 41 19.23 9.35 -4.16
CA VAL A 41 18.16 10.28 -3.83
C VAL A 41 16.85 9.53 -3.60
N THR A 42 16.18 9.84 -2.50
CA THR A 42 14.90 9.25 -2.14
C THR A 42 13.87 10.32 -1.81
N VAL A 43 12.60 10.05 -2.11
CA VAL A 43 11.45 10.85 -1.68
C VAL A 43 10.46 9.93 -0.96
N GLN A 44 9.91 10.38 0.15
CA GLN A 44 8.89 9.68 0.92
C GLN A 44 7.58 10.47 0.84
N VAL A 45 6.48 9.77 0.59
CA VAL A 45 5.12 10.35 0.55
C VAL A 45 4.15 9.55 1.39
N ASP A 46 3.00 10.16 1.70
CA ASP A 46 1.87 9.44 2.30
C ASP A 46 1.18 8.57 1.23
N ALA A 47 1.00 7.28 1.49
CA ALA A 47 0.30 6.36 0.61
C ALA A 47 -1.15 6.80 0.32
N ALA A 48 -1.82 7.42 1.31
CA ALA A 48 -3.18 7.95 1.14
C ALA A 48 -3.20 9.26 0.33
N ARG A 49 -2.08 9.99 0.31
CA ARG A 49 -1.91 11.27 -0.40
C ARG A 49 -0.56 11.29 -1.11
N PRO A 50 -0.42 10.57 -2.24
CA PRO A 50 0.85 10.42 -2.95
C PRO A 50 1.46 11.73 -3.47
N SER A 51 0.71 12.84 -3.47
CA SER A 51 1.20 14.19 -3.76
C SER A 51 1.89 14.89 -2.58
N THR A 52 1.68 14.42 -1.35
CA THR A 52 2.19 15.02 -0.12
C THR A 52 3.57 14.45 0.19
N VAL A 53 4.61 15.26 0.01
CA VAL A 53 5.98 14.89 0.36
C VAL A 53 6.16 14.97 1.88
N LEU A 54 6.55 13.85 2.48
CA LEU A 54 6.81 13.74 3.92
C LEU A 54 8.30 13.76 4.23
N ALA A 55 9.15 13.29 3.32
CA ALA A 55 10.60 13.45 3.43
C ALA A 55 11.29 13.37 2.07
N TRP A 56 12.52 13.84 1.98
CA TRP A 56 13.42 13.51 0.89
C TRP A 56 14.87 13.59 1.35
N THR A 57 15.73 12.82 0.68
CA THR A 57 17.18 12.85 0.93
C THR A 57 17.93 12.90 -0.39
N SER A 58 19.01 13.69 -0.43
CA SER A 58 20.01 13.66 -1.50
C SER A 58 21.40 13.50 -0.89
N ARG A 59 22.02 12.34 -1.15
CA ARG A 59 23.40 12.07 -0.72
C ARG A 59 24.39 12.90 -1.54
N VAL A 60 25.60 13.04 -1.01
CA VAL A 60 26.71 13.64 -1.75
C VAL A 60 26.94 12.90 -3.07
N GLY A 61 26.98 13.62 -4.19
CA GLY A 61 27.10 13.03 -5.53
C GLY A 61 25.84 12.29 -6.02
N GLY A 62 24.72 12.48 -5.33
CA GLY A 62 23.40 12.04 -5.75
C GLY A 62 22.92 12.77 -7.00
N ASP A 63 21.88 12.23 -7.62
CA ASP A 63 21.27 12.80 -8.83
C ASP A 63 20.27 13.91 -8.48
N ASP A 64 20.78 15.11 -8.18
CA ASP A 64 19.95 16.27 -7.83
C ASP A 64 19.06 16.72 -9.00
N ALA A 65 19.47 16.44 -10.25
CA ALA A 65 18.67 16.77 -11.43
C ALA A 65 17.41 15.91 -11.47
N ALA A 66 17.51 14.62 -11.16
CA ALA A 66 16.35 13.74 -11.03
C ALA A 66 15.40 14.19 -9.89
N LEU A 67 15.94 14.70 -8.78
CA LEU A 67 15.13 15.26 -7.68
C LEU A 67 14.38 16.53 -8.12
N ALA A 68 15.08 17.45 -8.79
CA ALA A 68 14.50 18.67 -9.34
C ALA A 68 13.42 18.36 -10.39
N GLU A 69 13.65 17.35 -11.21
CA GLU A 69 12.71 16.83 -12.18
C GLU A 69 11.46 16.22 -11.52
N ALA A 70 11.65 15.48 -10.41
CA ALA A 70 10.55 14.91 -9.65
C ALA A 70 9.63 15.99 -9.05
N PHE A 71 10.23 17.09 -8.57
CA PHE A 71 9.52 18.24 -8.03
C PHE A 71 9.04 19.25 -9.07
N ALA A 72 9.33 19.03 -10.36
CA ALA A 72 9.10 20.01 -11.42
C ALA A 72 9.68 21.42 -11.10
N ASP A 73 10.83 21.47 -10.43
CA ASP A 73 11.47 22.71 -9.99
C ASP A 73 12.88 22.84 -10.55
N SER A 74 13.00 23.56 -11.67
CA SER A 74 14.27 23.78 -12.35
C SER A 74 15.30 24.57 -11.53
N GLY A 75 14.87 25.31 -10.51
CA GLY A 75 15.76 26.06 -9.61
C GLY A 75 16.29 25.22 -8.44
N PHE A 76 15.76 24.02 -8.24
CA PHE A 76 16.06 23.19 -7.08
C PHE A 76 17.53 22.77 -7.00
N VAL A 77 18.15 22.41 -8.14
CA VAL A 77 19.57 22.03 -8.20
C VAL A 77 20.48 23.17 -7.72
N ALA A 78 20.20 24.40 -8.16
CA ALA A 78 20.97 25.57 -7.75
C ALA A 78 20.85 25.81 -6.24
N ARG A 79 19.63 25.71 -5.69
CA ARG A 79 19.40 25.87 -4.25
C ARG A 79 20.11 24.79 -3.42
N LEU A 80 20.14 23.55 -3.89
CA LEU A 80 20.93 22.50 -3.23
C LEU A 80 22.44 22.78 -3.27
N ALA A 81 22.95 23.30 -4.39
CA ALA A 81 24.36 23.68 -4.50
C ALA A 81 24.72 24.83 -3.56
N ASP A 82 23.83 25.83 -3.42
CA ASP A 82 24.01 26.94 -2.48
C ASP A 82 24.00 26.44 -1.03
N LEU A 83 23.02 25.60 -0.66
CA LEU A 83 22.92 24.99 0.68
C LEU A 83 24.18 24.21 1.07
N ARG A 84 24.74 23.42 0.13
CA ARG A 84 26.00 22.69 0.38
C ARG A 84 27.21 23.61 0.49
N SER A 85 27.20 24.74 -0.20
CA SER A 85 28.29 25.73 -0.15
C SER A 85 28.33 26.49 1.17
N ASP A 86 27.18 26.66 1.82
CA ASP A 86 27.04 27.27 3.15
C ASP A 86 27.53 26.35 4.29
N GLY A 87 27.71 25.06 4.00
CA GLY A 87 28.21 24.06 4.96
C GLY A 87 27.10 23.44 5.82
N GLU A 88 27.51 22.83 6.95
CA GLU A 88 26.58 22.18 7.88
C GLU A 88 25.57 23.20 8.41
N ASN A 89 24.28 22.91 8.23
CA ASN A 89 23.20 23.81 8.63
C ASN A 89 21.91 23.06 8.91
N VAL A 90 21.12 23.59 9.83
CA VAL A 90 19.76 23.13 10.15
C VAL A 90 18.83 24.32 10.01
N GLY A 91 17.82 24.18 9.17
CA GLY A 91 16.84 25.23 8.90
C GLY A 91 15.44 24.68 8.73
N THR A 92 14.54 25.56 8.30
CA THR A 92 13.18 25.18 7.90
C THR A 92 12.96 25.56 6.45
N ALA A 93 12.22 24.73 5.73
CA ALA A 93 11.88 24.95 4.32
C ALA A 93 10.47 24.43 4.02
N PRO A 94 9.76 25.06 3.06
CA PRO A 94 8.47 24.54 2.60
C PRO A 94 8.66 23.19 1.91
N SER A 95 7.62 22.36 1.98
CA SER A 95 7.54 21.09 1.28
C SER A 95 7.55 21.32 -0.22
N PRO A 96 8.38 20.60 -0.99
CA PRO A 96 8.21 20.54 -2.43
C PRO A 96 6.91 19.79 -2.77
N SER A 97 6.44 19.97 -4.00
CA SER A 97 5.32 19.22 -4.57
C SER A 97 5.85 18.24 -5.62
N LEU A 98 5.33 17.03 -5.65
CA LEU A 98 5.66 16.09 -6.72
C LEU A 98 4.91 16.45 -8.01
N SER A 99 5.56 16.22 -9.14
CA SER A 99 4.91 16.26 -10.45
C SER A 99 3.98 15.06 -10.64
N ASP A 100 2.94 15.23 -11.46
CA ASP A 100 1.87 14.25 -11.70
C ASP A 100 2.37 12.83 -12.01
N ARG A 101 3.43 12.71 -12.82
CA ARG A 101 4.06 11.42 -13.15
C ARG A 101 4.66 10.70 -11.94
N TRP A 102 5.23 11.45 -10.99
CA TRP A 102 5.79 10.90 -9.76
C TRP A 102 4.70 10.62 -8.73
N VAL A 103 3.62 11.40 -8.71
CA VAL A 103 2.40 11.09 -7.95
C VAL A 103 1.81 9.76 -8.43
N ARG A 104 1.69 9.54 -9.74
CA ARG A 104 1.21 8.26 -10.30
C ARG A 104 2.12 7.10 -9.93
N ARG A 105 3.44 7.27 -10.00
CA ARG A 105 4.40 6.23 -9.57
C ARG A 105 4.30 5.91 -8.07
N ALA A 106 4.12 6.92 -7.22
CA ALA A 106 3.86 6.71 -5.80
C ALA A 106 2.55 5.96 -5.57
N LEU A 107 1.50 6.25 -6.33
CA LEU A 107 0.25 5.50 -6.27
C LEU A 107 0.44 4.03 -6.67
N VAL A 108 1.18 3.73 -7.75
CA VAL A 108 1.51 2.34 -8.11
C VAL A 108 2.24 1.63 -6.98
N SER A 109 3.22 2.28 -6.37
CA SER A 109 3.96 1.72 -5.24
C SER A 109 3.06 1.50 -4.01
N ALA A 110 2.12 2.43 -3.77
CA ALA A 110 1.14 2.32 -2.69
C ALA A 110 0.19 1.14 -2.90
N VAL A 111 -0.42 1.03 -4.09
CA VAL A 111 -1.35 -0.07 -4.46
C VAL A 111 -0.64 -1.40 -4.44
N SER A 112 0.57 -1.49 -5.00
CA SER A 112 1.36 -2.71 -4.90
C SER A 112 1.53 -3.11 -3.43
N ARG A 113 1.94 -2.20 -2.55
CA ARG A 113 2.32 -2.57 -1.18
C ARG A 113 1.16 -2.73 -0.19
N TRP A 114 0.07 -1.97 -0.36
CA TRP A 114 -0.96 -1.76 0.68
C TRP A 114 -2.35 -2.24 0.28
N SER A 115 -2.53 -2.80 -0.91
CA SER A 115 -3.81 -3.42 -1.26
C SER A 115 -4.06 -4.65 -0.38
N VAL A 116 -5.27 -4.74 0.19
CA VAL A 116 -5.73 -5.93 0.92
C VAL A 116 -6.64 -6.81 0.07
N ARG A 117 -7.25 -6.23 -0.97
CA ARG A 117 -8.06 -6.94 -1.94
C ARG A 117 -7.19 -7.55 -3.05
N PRO A 118 -7.61 -8.68 -3.64
CA PRO A 118 -7.02 -9.16 -4.89
C PRO A 118 -7.03 -8.05 -5.95
N ILE A 119 -5.90 -7.87 -6.63
CA ILE A 119 -5.74 -6.98 -7.78
C ILE A 119 -5.17 -7.79 -8.94
N HIS A 120 -5.43 -7.35 -10.17
CA HIS A 120 -4.94 -8.06 -11.34
C HIS A 120 -3.41 -7.85 -11.48
N GLU A 121 -2.61 -8.87 -11.13
CA GLU A 121 -1.14 -8.79 -11.08
C GLU A 121 -0.52 -8.45 -12.43
N GLY A 122 -0.97 -9.08 -13.52
CA GLY A 122 -0.54 -8.73 -14.87
C GLY A 122 -0.74 -7.24 -15.21
N ALA A 123 -1.88 -6.67 -14.85
CA ALA A 123 -2.16 -5.25 -15.04
C ALA A 123 -1.34 -4.36 -14.10
N LEU A 124 -1.04 -4.80 -12.86
CA LEU A 124 -0.18 -4.06 -11.94
C LEU A 124 1.23 -3.88 -12.50
N ILE A 125 1.79 -4.91 -13.14
CA ILE A 125 3.10 -4.81 -13.81
C ILE A 125 3.03 -3.83 -15.00
N LEU A 126 1.89 -3.75 -15.70
CA LEU A 126 1.69 -2.77 -16.77
C LEU A 126 1.60 -1.33 -16.24
N ASP A 127 0.87 -1.12 -15.15
CA ASP A 127 0.80 0.16 -14.43
C ASP A 127 2.22 0.59 -13.98
N GLU A 128 3.01 -0.34 -13.44
CA GLU A 128 4.40 -0.12 -13.06
C GLU A 128 5.25 0.27 -14.27
N ALA A 129 5.19 -0.51 -15.36
CA ALA A 129 5.94 -0.24 -16.59
C ALA A 129 5.63 1.14 -17.18
N ALA A 130 4.36 1.52 -17.25
CA ALA A 130 3.93 2.82 -17.73
C ALA A 130 4.42 3.96 -16.80
N SER A 131 4.41 3.75 -15.48
CA SER A 131 4.93 4.74 -14.53
C SER A 131 6.45 4.92 -14.63
N GLU A 132 7.21 3.85 -14.88
CA GLU A 132 8.65 3.88 -15.14
C GLU A 132 8.95 4.64 -16.44
N TYR A 133 8.17 4.43 -17.50
CA TYR A 133 8.33 5.15 -18.76
C TYR A 133 8.08 6.65 -18.57
N ARG A 134 6.95 7.02 -17.93
CA ARG A 134 6.56 8.42 -17.67
C ARG A 134 7.57 9.16 -16.78
N THR A 135 8.29 8.44 -15.92
CA THR A 135 9.34 8.99 -15.05
C THR A 135 10.74 8.97 -15.69
N GLY A 136 10.86 8.57 -16.96
CA GLY A 136 12.10 8.64 -17.75
C GLY A 136 12.99 7.40 -17.65
N HIS A 137 12.58 6.35 -16.92
CA HIS A 137 13.32 5.10 -16.77
C HIS A 137 12.99 4.10 -17.90
N VAL A 138 13.22 4.52 -19.14
CA VAL A 138 12.84 3.78 -20.36
C VAL A 138 13.34 2.33 -20.37
N SER A 139 14.58 2.08 -19.95
CA SER A 139 15.14 0.72 -19.92
C SER A 139 14.46 -0.21 -18.91
N VAL A 140 13.98 0.34 -17.79
CA VAL A 140 13.22 -0.43 -16.78
C VAL A 140 11.82 -0.71 -17.32
N ALA A 141 11.16 0.32 -17.86
CA ALA A 141 9.86 0.21 -18.49
C ALA A 141 9.83 -0.86 -19.60
N ALA A 142 10.80 -0.83 -20.53
CA ALA A 142 10.89 -1.81 -21.61
C ALA A 142 11.02 -3.25 -21.09
N ARG A 143 11.76 -3.47 -20.00
CA ARG A 143 11.88 -4.78 -19.35
C ARG A 143 10.57 -5.23 -18.72
N LEU A 144 9.87 -4.33 -18.02
CA LEU A 144 8.60 -4.63 -17.38
C LEU A 144 7.50 -4.89 -18.42
N PHE A 145 7.43 -4.11 -19.50
CA PHE A 145 6.53 -4.38 -20.62
C PHE A 145 6.83 -5.73 -21.29
N THR A 146 8.10 -6.10 -21.42
CA THR A 146 8.48 -7.42 -21.94
C THR A 146 8.03 -8.54 -21.00
N LEU A 147 8.18 -8.34 -19.68
CA LEU A 147 7.73 -9.30 -18.66
C LEU A 147 6.21 -9.48 -18.70
N ALA A 148 5.46 -8.39 -18.82
CA ALA A 148 4.00 -8.36 -18.86
C ALA A 148 3.42 -8.45 -20.28
N ALA A 149 4.22 -8.82 -21.29
CA ALA A 149 3.76 -8.89 -22.68
C ALA A 149 2.53 -9.82 -22.86
N PRO A 150 2.45 -11.00 -22.22
CA PRO A 150 1.25 -11.83 -22.29
C PRO A 150 0.00 -11.12 -21.78
N SER A 151 0.08 -10.46 -20.62
CA SER A 151 -1.03 -9.72 -20.03
C SER A 151 -1.43 -8.51 -20.89
N LEU A 152 -0.45 -7.78 -21.45
CA LEU A 152 -0.72 -6.65 -22.35
C LEU A 152 -1.51 -7.10 -23.60
N MET A 153 -1.11 -8.22 -24.20
CA MET A 153 -1.79 -8.75 -25.38
C MET A 153 -3.18 -9.28 -25.03
N ALA A 154 -3.31 -10.10 -23.97
CA ALA A 154 -4.58 -10.66 -23.55
C ALA A 154 -5.61 -9.56 -23.19
N LEU A 155 -5.21 -8.58 -22.37
CA LEU A 155 -6.07 -7.46 -21.99
C LEU A 155 -6.42 -6.58 -23.19
N GLY A 156 -5.46 -6.32 -24.08
CA GLY A 156 -5.72 -5.49 -25.26
C GLY A 156 -6.59 -6.18 -26.30
N GLU A 157 -6.49 -7.50 -26.46
CA GLU A 157 -7.40 -8.30 -27.29
C GLU A 157 -8.81 -8.30 -26.68
N HIS A 158 -8.93 -8.59 -25.40
CA HIS A 158 -10.20 -8.55 -24.68
C HIS A 158 -10.86 -7.16 -24.76
N CYS A 159 -10.06 -6.10 -24.64
CA CYS A 159 -10.53 -4.72 -24.83
C CYS A 159 -10.97 -4.44 -26.28
N ALA A 160 -10.21 -4.89 -27.29
CA ALA A 160 -10.56 -4.73 -28.70
C ALA A 160 -11.87 -5.44 -29.06
N ASP A 161 -12.14 -6.56 -28.41
CA ASP A 161 -13.37 -7.33 -28.55
C ASP A 161 -14.54 -6.77 -27.70
N GLY A 162 -14.29 -5.67 -26.97
CA GLY A 162 -15.30 -4.92 -26.21
C GLY A 162 -15.56 -5.44 -24.79
N GLY A 163 -14.70 -6.33 -24.27
CA GLY A 163 -14.89 -6.96 -22.96
C GLY A 163 -14.52 -6.09 -21.75
N LEU A 164 -13.78 -5.00 -21.98
CA LEU A 164 -13.46 -4.05 -20.92
C LEU A 164 -14.48 -2.91 -20.84
N GLY A 165 -14.75 -2.47 -19.61
CA GLY A 165 -15.43 -1.19 -19.35
C GLY A 165 -14.62 -0.01 -19.89
N SER A 166 -15.29 1.10 -20.14
CA SER A 166 -14.71 2.27 -20.80
C SER A 166 -13.60 2.96 -20.00
N GLY A 167 -13.64 2.88 -18.67
CA GLY A 167 -12.52 3.32 -17.80
C GLY A 167 -11.24 2.49 -18.02
N PRO A 168 -11.26 1.17 -17.74
CA PRO A 168 -10.14 0.27 -18.00
C PRO A 168 -9.63 0.34 -19.44
N ALA A 169 -10.52 0.46 -20.42
CA ALA A 169 -10.14 0.60 -21.82
C ALA A 169 -9.32 1.87 -22.09
N GLY A 170 -9.71 3.00 -21.48
CA GLY A 170 -8.98 4.26 -21.59
C GLY A 170 -7.58 4.18 -20.96
N GLU A 171 -7.47 3.63 -19.75
CA GLU A 171 -6.16 3.45 -19.09
C GLU A 171 -5.27 2.48 -19.87
N LEU A 172 -5.83 1.38 -20.40
CA LEU A 172 -5.10 0.43 -21.21
C LEU A 172 -4.60 1.05 -22.52
N ALA A 173 -5.36 1.95 -23.14
CA ALA A 173 -4.91 2.67 -24.33
C ALA A 173 -3.68 3.56 -24.03
N ASP A 174 -3.69 4.27 -22.90
CA ASP A 174 -2.54 5.07 -22.46
C ASP A 174 -1.31 4.19 -22.14
N ILE A 175 -1.52 3.02 -21.53
CA ILE A 175 -0.47 2.02 -21.27
C ILE A 175 0.09 1.46 -22.57
N LEU A 176 -0.75 1.13 -23.55
CA LEU A 176 -0.33 0.63 -24.86
C LEU A 176 0.52 1.66 -25.59
N GLN A 177 0.16 2.94 -25.54
CA GLN A 177 0.97 3.99 -26.13
C GLN A 177 2.35 4.09 -25.46
N ALA A 178 2.41 3.99 -24.14
CA ALA A 178 3.68 3.93 -23.41
C ALA A 178 4.51 2.69 -23.79
N ALA A 179 3.87 1.54 -24.02
CA ALA A 179 4.54 0.31 -24.46
C ALA A 179 5.11 0.45 -25.88
N VAL A 180 4.37 1.05 -26.81
CA VAL A 180 4.83 1.32 -28.19
C VAL A 180 6.11 2.16 -28.16
N ASP A 181 6.12 3.23 -27.37
CA ASP A 181 7.27 4.12 -27.31
C ASP A 181 8.46 3.49 -26.57
N ALA A 182 8.21 2.83 -25.43
CA ALA A 182 9.26 2.22 -24.61
C ALA A 182 9.92 1.01 -25.29
N ALA A 183 9.16 0.28 -26.11
CA ALA A 183 9.61 -0.92 -26.82
C ALA A 183 9.82 -0.67 -28.34
N ALA A 184 10.05 0.58 -28.74
CA ALA A 184 10.24 0.97 -30.14
C ALA A 184 11.33 0.14 -30.84
N GLY A 185 11.00 -0.45 -31.98
CA GLY A 185 11.92 -1.30 -32.76
C GLY A 185 12.04 -2.75 -32.26
N SER A 186 11.18 -3.18 -31.35
CA SER A 186 11.01 -4.58 -30.94
C SER A 186 9.70 -5.17 -31.49
N SER A 187 9.59 -6.51 -31.50
CA SER A 187 8.34 -7.19 -31.88
C SER A 187 7.18 -6.86 -30.95
N LEU A 188 7.46 -6.57 -29.67
CA LEU A 188 6.45 -6.12 -28.71
C LEU A 188 5.90 -4.75 -29.09
N GLY A 189 6.77 -3.81 -29.47
CA GLY A 189 6.36 -2.47 -29.90
C GLY A 189 5.49 -2.51 -31.16
N GLU A 190 5.81 -3.40 -32.11
CA GLU A 190 4.97 -3.63 -33.30
C GLU A 190 3.59 -4.19 -32.94
N SER A 191 3.56 -5.22 -32.07
CA SER A 191 2.31 -5.87 -31.64
C SER A 191 1.42 -4.91 -30.84
N ALA A 192 2.01 -4.14 -29.92
CA ALA A 192 1.31 -3.11 -29.15
C ALA A 192 0.76 -2.00 -30.06
N SER A 193 1.49 -1.61 -31.11
CA SER A 193 1.02 -0.60 -32.07
C SER A 193 -0.16 -1.10 -32.90
N GLU A 194 -0.15 -2.37 -33.32
CA GLU A 194 -1.28 -2.98 -34.03
C GLU A 194 -2.52 -3.02 -33.13
N LEU A 195 -2.34 -3.38 -31.86
CA LEU A 195 -3.42 -3.45 -30.88
C LEU A 195 -3.99 -2.06 -30.55
N ALA A 196 -3.13 -1.06 -30.36
CA ALA A 196 -3.56 0.33 -30.16
C ALA A 196 -4.39 0.87 -31.35
N ALA A 197 -3.99 0.53 -32.59
CA ALA A 197 -4.76 0.88 -33.77
C ALA A 197 -6.16 0.22 -33.76
N ARG A 198 -6.25 -1.08 -33.45
CA ARG A 198 -7.54 -1.79 -33.33
C ARG A 198 -8.44 -1.17 -32.26
N LEU A 199 -7.89 -0.79 -31.10
CA LEU A 199 -8.65 -0.13 -30.04
C LEU A 199 -9.24 1.20 -30.47
N SER A 200 -8.51 1.97 -31.29
CA SER A 200 -9.01 3.24 -31.82
C SER A 200 -10.20 3.09 -32.78
N GLU A 201 -10.38 1.89 -33.34
CA GLU A 201 -11.46 1.56 -34.28
C GLU A 201 -12.66 0.87 -33.60
N SER A 202 -12.48 0.33 -32.39
CA SER A 202 -13.55 -0.32 -31.62
C SER A 202 -14.47 0.71 -30.97
N SER A 203 -15.77 0.42 -30.92
CA SER A 203 -16.81 1.38 -30.48
C SER A 203 -17.94 0.73 -29.66
N GLY A 204 -17.62 -0.30 -28.87
CA GLY A 204 -18.61 -0.95 -27.99
C GLY A 204 -17.98 -1.46 -26.69
N PHE A 205 -18.75 -1.35 -25.60
CA PHE A 205 -18.38 -1.84 -24.27
C PHE A 205 -19.41 -2.89 -23.82
N ASN A 206 -18.94 -3.93 -23.13
CA ASN A 206 -19.79 -5.00 -22.63
C ASN A 206 -20.34 -4.68 -21.23
N ASP A 207 -21.52 -4.07 -21.20
CA ASP A 207 -22.29 -3.76 -19.99
C ASP A 207 -22.53 -5.00 -19.08
N VAL A 208 -22.53 -6.22 -19.63
CA VAL A 208 -22.77 -7.45 -18.86
C VAL A 208 -21.55 -7.86 -18.04
N GLU A 209 -20.34 -7.78 -18.60
CA GLU A 209 -19.10 -8.07 -17.87
C GLU A 209 -18.83 -7.01 -16.80
N LEU A 210 -19.11 -5.75 -17.11
CA LEU A 210 -19.05 -4.66 -16.14
C LEU A 210 -20.03 -4.87 -14.97
N GLY A 211 -21.26 -5.32 -15.23
CA GLY A 211 -22.22 -5.65 -14.17
C GLY A 211 -21.76 -6.81 -13.27
N LYS A 212 -21.08 -7.83 -13.82
CA LYS A 212 -20.49 -8.93 -13.03
C LYS A 212 -19.37 -8.41 -12.12
N LEU A 213 -18.46 -7.61 -12.67
CA LEU A 213 -17.36 -7.00 -11.92
C LEU A 213 -17.87 -6.14 -10.75
N LEU A 214 -18.89 -5.32 -10.99
CA LEU A 214 -19.53 -4.52 -9.94
C LEU A 214 -20.16 -5.42 -8.86
N THR A 215 -20.76 -6.55 -9.24
CA THR A 215 -21.33 -7.53 -8.31
C THR A 215 -20.23 -8.24 -7.49
N GLU A 216 -19.12 -8.62 -8.12
CA GLU A 216 -17.95 -9.21 -7.46
C GLU A 216 -17.39 -8.25 -6.41
N TRP A 217 -17.26 -6.96 -6.74
CA TRP A 217 -16.79 -5.96 -5.78
C TRP A 217 -17.76 -5.75 -4.61
N ASP A 218 -19.07 -5.80 -4.85
CA ASP A 218 -20.07 -5.74 -3.78
C ASP A 218 -19.95 -6.98 -2.85
N LEU A 219 -19.77 -8.18 -3.43
CA LEU A 219 -19.69 -9.46 -2.71
C LEU A 219 -18.35 -9.72 -2.00
N ALA A 220 -17.23 -9.28 -2.57
CA ALA A 220 -15.90 -9.40 -1.95
C ALA A 220 -15.84 -8.68 -0.60
N THR A 221 -16.69 -7.66 -0.42
CA THR A 221 -16.88 -6.94 0.84
C THR A 221 -17.66 -7.76 1.90
N ALA A 222 -18.41 -8.78 1.49
CA ALA A 222 -19.27 -9.59 2.35
C ALA A 222 -18.69 -10.98 2.70
N ALA A 223 -17.66 -11.43 1.98
CA ALA A 223 -17.19 -12.83 2.01
C ALA A 223 -16.04 -13.13 2.99
N SER A 224 -15.62 -12.19 3.85
CA SER A 224 -14.54 -12.35 4.84
C SER A 224 -14.95 -13.17 6.09
N GLN A 225 -15.52 -14.36 5.88
CA GLN A 225 -15.87 -15.30 6.97
C GLN A 225 -15.28 -16.69 6.70
N TYR A 226 -13.96 -16.86 6.79
CA TYR A 226 -13.36 -18.20 6.75
C TYR A 226 -12.37 -18.44 7.90
N ALA A 227 -12.98 -19.00 8.95
CA ALA A 227 -12.42 -19.59 10.17
C ALA A 227 -10.91 -19.94 10.18
N SER A 228 -10.25 -19.44 11.23
CA SER A 228 -8.95 -19.90 11.73
C SER A 228 -8.97 -21.43 11.93
N VAL A 229 -8.03 -22.14 11.30
CA VAL A 229 -7.94 -23.62 11.38
C VAL A 229 -7.01 -24.00 12.52
N HIS A 230 -7.56 -24.65 13.55
CA HIS A 230 -6.78 -25.25 14.64
C HIS A 230 -5.90 -26.40 14.14
N TYR A 231 -4.60 -26.31 14.39
CA TYR A 231 -3.64 -27.40 14.11
C TYR A 231 -3.27 -28.14 15.40
N GLY A 232 -4.27 -28.73 16.04
CA GLY A 232 -4.09 -29.67 17.14
C GLY A 232 -4.34 -31.11 16.71
N GLU A 233 -3.35 -31.80 16.13
CA GLU A 233 -3.40 -33.27 16.02
C GLU A 233 -3.22 -33.87 17.42
N GLY A 234 -4.34 -34.11 18.10
CA GLY A 234 -4.38 -34.79 19.39
C GLY A 234 -4.78 -33.87 20.54
N ALA A 235 -6.04 -33.97 20.94
CA ALA A 235 -6.58 -33.24 22.08
C ALA A 235 -5.84 -33.59 23.39
N THR A 236 -4.99 -32.68 23.85
CA THR A 236 -4.54 -32.57 25.24
C THR A 236 -5.18 -31.35 25.89
N SER A 237 -5.62 -31.48 27.13
CA SER A 237 -6.54 -30.57 27.84
C SER A 237 -5.97 -29.19 28.23
N ASP A 238 -4.73 -28.89 27.88
CA ASP A 238 -3.97 -27.75 28.43
C ASP A 238 -3.46 -26.79 27.34
N LEU A 239 -4.13 -26.77 26.18
CA LEU A 239 -3.81 -25.85 25.09
C LEU A 239 -4.46 -24.48 25.35
N ARG A 240 -3.64 -23.43 25.49
CA ARG A 240 -4.12 -22.04 25.60
C ARG A 240 -4.02 -21.38 24.23
N VAL A 241 -5.08 -20.72 23.80
CA VAL A 241 -5.17 -20.03 22.51
C VAL A 241 -5.31 -18.53 22.74
N ASP A 242 -4.53 -17.75 22.01
CA ASP A 242 -4.61 -16.29 21.93
C ASP A 242 -4.56 -15.84 20.46
N SER A 243 -4.85 -14.57 20.20
CA SER A 243 -4.86 -13.99 18.86
C SER A 243 -4.24 -12.61 18.84
N GLY A 244 -3.63 -12.23 17.72
CA GLY A 244 -2.98 -10.94 17.58
C GLY A 244 -3.04 -10.38 16.17
N PHE A 245 -2.63 -9.13 16.03
CA PHE A 245 -2.60 -8.44 14.75
C PHE A 245 -1.21 -8.43 14.15
N ILE A 246 -1.14 -8.61 12.83
CA ILE A 246 0.11 -8.41 12.09
C ILE A 246 0.36 -6.90 11.91
N ASP A 247 1.61 -6.49 12.14
CA ASP A 247 2.06 -5.14 11.80
C ASP A 247 2.24 -5.02 10.27
N VAL A 248 1.28 -4.33 9.65
CA VAL A 248 1.23 -4.06 8.20
C VAL A 248 2.43 -3.29 7.66
N ARG A 249 3.21 -2.62 8.53
CA ARG A 249 4.45 -1.93 8.14
C ARG A 249 5.57 -2.90 7.82
N VAL A 250 5.57 -4.07 8.43
CA VAL A 250 6.67 -5.04 8.29
C VAL A 250 6.29 -6.24 7.45
N ILE A 251 4.99 -6.49 7.26
CA ILE A 251 4.44 -7.50 6.34
C ILE A 251 3.47 -6.83 5.35
N PRO A 252 3.60 -7.06 4.03
CA PRO A 252 2.59 -6.69 3.06
C PRO A 252 1.20 -7.24 3.39
N PRO A 253 0.16 -6.40 3.53
CA PRO A 253 -1.19 -6.91 3.75
C PRO A 253 -1.64 -7.88 2.65
N ARG A 254 -1.26 -7.63 1.38
CA ARG A 254 -1.62 -8.47 0.23
C ARG A 254 -1.22 -9.95 0.34
N ILE A 255 -0.22 -10.30 1.16
CA ILE A 255 0.21 -11.70 1.29
C ILE A 255 -0.51 -12.43 2.42
N ILE A 256 -1.23 -11.71 3.28
CA ILE A 256 -1.98 -12.26 4.42
C ILE A 256 -3.46 -12.38 4.05
N ALA A 257 -4.11 -13.45 4.51
CA ALA A 257 -5.55 -13.60 4.42
C ALA A 257 -6.24 -12.55 5.30
N TRP A 258 -6.44 -11.37 4.71
CA TRP A 258 -6.98 -10.21 5.39
C TRP A 258 -8.50 -10.29 5.49
N GLU A 259 -9.03 -10.42 6.70
CA GLU A 259 -10.48 -10.48 6.96
C GLU A 259 -11.07 -9.12 7.39
N GLY A 260 -10.21 -8.14 7.66
CA GLY A 260 -10.57 -6.80 8.11
C GLY A 260 -9.67 -6.32 9.25
N ALA A 261 -9.68 -5.02 9.49
CA ALA A 261 -8.80 -4.35 10.44
C ALA A 261 -8.98 -4.84 11.88
N ASP A 262 -10.22 -5.18 12.27
CA ASP A 262 -10.55 -5.66 13.61
C ASP A 262 -10.47 -7.19 13.77
N PHE A 263 -10.16 -7.93 12.69
CA PHE A 263 -9.99 -9.38 12.73
C PHE A 263 -8.51 -9.74 12.93
N PRO A 264 -8.15 -10.48 13.99
CA PRO A 264 -6.77 -10.90 14.21
C PRO A 264 -6.27 -11.87 13.12
N ASP A 265 -5.10 -11.62 12.55
CA ASP A 265 -4.47 -12.50 11.53
C ASP A 265 -3.41 -13.44 12.12
N LEU A 266 -3.10 -13.31 13.41
CA LEU A 266 -2.23 -14.22 14.14
C LEU A 266 -3.04 -15.10 15.07
N LEU A 267 -2.76 -16.40 15.00
CA LEU A 267 -3.20 -17.39 15.97
C LEU A 267 -1.98 -17.85 16.78
N ILE A 268 -2.08 -17.77 18.11
CA ILE A 268 -1.01 -18.08 19.05
C ILE A 268 -1.48 -19.24 19.92
N GLU A 269 -0.90 -20.42 19.73
CA GLU A 269 -1.25 -21.63 20.46
C GLU A 269 -0.10 -22.01 21.40
N TYR A 270 -0.36 -21.99 22.71
CA TYR A 270 0.59 -22.43 23.72
C TYR A 270 0.37 -23.91 24.05
N ASP A 271 1.42 -24.68 23.84
CA ASP A 271 1.50 -26.11 24.15
C ASP A 271 2.37 -26.29 25.40
N ALA A 272 1.71 -26.24 26.56
CA ALA A 272 2.34 -26.40 27.87
C ALA A 272 3.08 -27.74 28.03
N GLY A 273 2.61 -28.79 27.34
CA GLY A 273 3.23 -30.12 27.40
C GLY A 273 4.62 -30.15 26.77
N ASN A 274 4.87 -29.30 25.77
CA ASN A 274 6.14 -29.20 25.05
C ASN A 274 6.90 -27.88 25.30
N ASP A 275 6.41 -27.02 26.20
CA ASP A 275 7.00 -25.70 26.54
C ASP A 275 7.27 -24.82 25.32
N ARG A 276 6.29 -24.75 24.42
CA ARG A 276 6.39 -24.07 23.12
C ARG A 276 5.14 -23.26 22.78
N VAL A 277 5.33 -22.25 21.95
CA VAL A 277 4.27 -21.47 21.32
C VAL A 277 4.35 -21.67 19.82
N LEU A 278 3.22 -22.02 19.22
CA LEU A 278 3.01 -21.99 17.78
C LEU A 278 2.36 -20.66 17.42
N VAL A 279 3.05 -19.88 16.59
CA VAL A 279 2.51 -18.65 16.01
C VAL A 279 2.19 -18.97 14.56
N SER A 280 0.94 -18.74 14.16
CA SER A 280 0.50 -19.03 12.80
C SER A 280 -0.30 -17.89 12.17
N THR A 281 -0.24 -17.80 10.85
CA THR A 281 -1.04 -16.89 10.03
C THR A 281 -1.38 -17.57 8.70
N THR A 282 -2.40 -17.09 8.00
CA THR A 282 -2.86 -17.68 6.74
C THR A 282 -2.50 -16.76 5.58
N LEU A 283 -2.01 -17.35 4.48
CA LEU A 283 -1.72 -16.64 3.24
C LEU A 283 -3.01 -16.30 2.48
N ALA A 284 -3.02 -15.12 1.83
CA ALA A 284 -4.13 -14.69 0.98
C ALA A 284 -4.40 -15.67 -0.17
N THR A 285 -5.61 -15.64 -0.72
CA THR A 285 -5.97 -16.49 -1.86
C THR A 285 -5.18 -16.04 -3.09
N GLY A 286 -4.66 -16.99 -3.87
CA GLY A 286 -3.81 -16.71 -5.05
C GLY A 286 -2.33 -16.49 -4.72
N VAL A 287 -1.95 -16.35 -3.45
CA VAL A 287 -0.53 -16.22 -3.08
C VAL A 287 0.12 -17.60 -3.10
N ASP A 288 1.11 -17.78 -3.98
CA ASP A 288 1.96 -18.97 -3.99
C ASP A 288 2.70 -19.08 -2.63
N PRO A 289 2.48 -20.16 -1.84
CA PRO A 289 3.17 -20.36 -0.57
C PRO A 289 4.69 -20.48 -0.71
N LEU A 290 5.19 -20.80 -1.91
CA LEU A 290 6.60 -20.89 -2.22
C LEU A 290 7.18 -19.58 -2.78
N CYS A 291 6.39 -18.51 -2.84
CA CYS A 291 6.88 -17.22 -3.32
C CYS A 291 7.96 -16.66 -2.38
N TRP A 292 8.79 -15.79 -2.95
CA TRP A 292 9.89 -15.14 -2.24
C TRP A 292 9.43 -14.35 -1.01
N GLU A 293 8.22 -13.77 -1.06
CA GLU A 293 7.68 -12.99 0.05
C GLU A 293 7.28 -13.89 1.24
N ALA A 294 6.56 -14.99 0.98
CA ALA A 294 6.11 -15.93 2.00
C ALA A 294 7.28 -16.65 2.70
N GLN A 295 8.29 -17.09 1.94
CA GLN A 295 9.43 -17.84 2.49
C GLN A 295 10.34 -17.04 3.42
N ARG A 296 10.20 -15.71 3.45
CA ARG A 296 11.03 -14.80 4.25
C ARG A 296 10.34 -14.31 5.51
N ILE A 297 9.16 -14.84 5.85
CA ILE A 297 8.47 -14.47 7.07
C ILE A 297 9.07 -15.20 8.27
N LEU A 298 9.35 -14.43 9.31
CA LEU A 298 9.86 -14.87 10.60
C LEU A 298 8.80 -14.55 11.66
N THR A 299 8.63 -15.43 12.65
CA THR A 299 7.91 -15.11 13.88
C THR A 299 8.89 -14.62 14.95
N TYR A 300 8.41 -13.84 15.90
CA TYR A 300 9.18 -13.40 17.07
C TYR A 300 8.37 -13.42 18.35
N SER A 301 9.08 -13.44 19.47
CA SER A 301 8.56 -13.00 20.76
C SER A 301 9.37 -11.83 21.33
N SER A 302 8.67 -10.94 22.02
CA SER A 302 9.23 -9.81 22.75
C SER A 302 8.70 -9.82 24.18
N ASP A 303 9.47 -9.28 25.10
CA ASP A 303 9.02 -9.08 26.49
C ASP A 303 7.82 -8.10 26.53
N ALA A 304 6.73 -8.49 27.19
CA ALA A 304 5.46 -7.76 27.13
C ALA A 304 5.51 -6.38 27.81
N GLU A 305 6.44 -6.18 28.76
CA GLU A 305 6.62 -4.93 29.49
C GLU A 305 7.61 -4.00 28.80
N SER A 306 8.83 -4.48 28.56
CA SER A 306 9.92 -3.68 27.97
C SER A 306 9.87 -3.57 26.45
N GLY A 307 9.15 -4.47 25.76
CA GLY A 307 9.15 -4.60 24.31
C GLY A 307 10.47 -5.18 23.76
N ALA A 308 11.41 -5.60 24.60
CA ALA A 308 12.69 -6.12 24.13
C ALA A 308 12.49 -7.45 23.38
N LEU A 309 12.96 -7.51 22.13
CA LEU A 309 12.96 -8.73 21.31
C LEU A 309 13.75 -9.84 22.01
N GLN A 310 13.13 -11.01 22.18
CA GLN A 310 13.73 -12.14 22.91
C GLN A 310 14.25 -13.21 21.95
N ILE A 311 13.37 -13.70 21.07
CA ILE A 311 13.70 -14.77 20.12
C ILE A 311 12.93 -14.56 18.81
N SER A 312 13.50 -15.07 17.72
CA SER A 312 12.82 -15.18 16.42
C SER A 312 13.09 -16.54 15.80
N ALA A 313 12.16 -17.02 14.97
CA ALA A 313 12.24 -18.29 14.26
C ALA A 313 11.64 -18.16 12.86
N PRO A 314 12.16 -18.90 11.86
CA PRO A 314 11.53 -18.96 10.54
C PRO A 314 10.16 -19.60 10.63
N MET A 315 9.22 -19.11 9.83
CA MET A 315 7.93 -19.76 9.64
C MET A 315 8.03 -20.77 8.50
N VAL A 316 7.33 -21.89 8.64
CA VAL A 316 7.26 -22.98 7.67
C VAL A 316 5.86 -23.04 7.09
N VAL A 317 5.78 -23.30 5.78
CA VAL A 317 4.52 -23.45 5.06
C VAL A 317 3.87 -24.79 5.39
N HIS A 318 2.62 -24.75 5.83
CA HIS A 318 1.73 -25.88 6.03
C HIS A 318 0.40 -25.64 5.31
N GLY A 319 0.29 -26.13 4.06
CA GLY A 319 -0.82 -25.77 3.18
C GLY A 319 -0.77 -24.29 2.84
N ARG A 320 -1.80 -23.53 3.24
CA ARG A 320 -1.85 -22.06 3.14
C ARG A 320 -1.43 -21.34 4.43
N ALA A 321 -1.16 -22.06 5.51
CA ALA A 321 -0.71 -21.47 6.75
C ALA A 321 0.82 -21.33 6.77
N LEU A 322 1.31 -20.24 7.35
CA LEU A 322 2.68 -20.10 7.81
C LEU A 322 2.68 -20.34 9.31
N VAL A 323 3.56 -21.23 9.78
CA VAL A 323 3.64 -21.61 11.19
C VAL A 323 5.08 -21.51 11.67
N GLY A 324 5.30 -20.75 12.74
CA GLY A 324 6.58 -20.67 13.43
C GLY A 324 6.48 -21.23 14.85
N GLU A 325 7.53 -21.89 15.31
CA GLU A 325 7.60 -22.46 16.66
C GLU A 325 8.65 -21.71 17.49
N LEU A 326 8.23 -21.24 18.66
CA LEU A 326 9.07 -20.49 19.60
C LEU A 326 9.10 -21.20 20.97
N PRO A 327 10.27 -21.35 21.60
CA PRO A 327 10.37 -21.93 22.93
C PRO A 327 9.94 -20.92 24.01
N CYS A 328 9.23 -21.38 25.03
CA CYS A 328 8.90 -20.57 26.22
C CYS A 328 9.98 -20.61 27.29
N ALA A 329 10.86 -21.63 27.27
CA ALA A 329 11.96 -21.80 28.21
C ALA A 329 11.50 -21.74 29.69
N GLY A 330 10.32 -22.28 29.98
CA GLY A 330 9.70 -22.32 31.31
C GLY A 330 9.15 -20.99 31.83
N ARG A 331 9.06 -19.96 30.99
CA ARG A 331 8.40 -18.68 31.31
C ARG A 331 6.92 -18.71 30.94
N ASP A 332 6.11 -17.91 31.64
CA ASP A 332 4.68 -17.79 31.35
C ASP A 332 4.48 -17.12 29.98
N PRO A 333 3.63 -17.67 29.07
CA PRO A 333 3.30 -17.02 27.80
C PRO A 333 2.78 -15.58 27.94
N ASP A 334 2.15 -15.21 29.07
CA ASP A 334 1.67 -13.84 29.33
C ASP A 334 2.80 -12.81 29.50
N GLU A 335 4.04 -13.27 29.75
CA GLU A 335 5.21 -12.40 29.81
C GLU A 335 5.70 -11.98 28.42
N PHE A 336 5.12 -12.53 27.35
CA PHE A 336 5.52 -12.29 25.98
C PHE A 336 4.42 -11.66 25.14
N HIS A 337 4.86 -10.90 24.14
CA HIS A 337 4.07 -10.57 22.98
C HIS A 337 4.67 -11.28 21.77
N PHE A 338 3.81 -11.77 20.88
CA PHE A 338 4.19 -12.51 19.69
C PHE A 338 3.80 -11.73 18.43
N GLY A 339 4.63 -11.83 17.41
CA GLY A 339 4.35 -11.21 16.12
C GLY A 339 5.11 -11.88 14.98
N VAL A 340 5.01 -11.29 13.81
CA VAL A 340 5.70 -11.72 12.60
C VAL A 340 6.35 -10.53 11.89
N PHE A 341 7.42 -10.78 11.13
CA PHE A 341 8.13 -9.77 10.37
C PHE A 341 8.87 -10.39 9.18
N TYR A 342 9.24 -9.57 8.22
CA TYR A 342 9.98 -10.00 7.04
C TYR A 342 11.49 -10.06 7.32
N ALA A 343 12.18 -11.07 6.79
CA ALA A 343 13.62 -11.25 6.89
C ALA A 343 14.36 -10.15 6.11
N GLY A 344 14.53 -8.97 6.70
CA GLY A 344 15.04 -7.76 6.05
C GLY A 344 14.50 -6.48 6.69
N THR A 345 13.45 -6.59 7.49
CA THR A 345 12.97 -5.51 8.36
C THR A 345 14.07 -5.11 9.35
N ASP A 346 14.31 -3.81 9.48
CA ASP A 346 15.14 -3.27 10.56
C ASP A 346 14.42 -3.53 11.89
N LEU A 347 15.08 -4.25 12.81
CA LEU A 347 14.50 -4.62 14.09
C LEU A 347 14.08 -3.40 14.93
N ALA A 348 14.72 -2.25 14.73
CA ALA A 348 14.32 -1.00 15.39
C ALA A 348 12.95 -0.49 14.96
N THR A 349 12.42 -0.97 13.83
CA THR A 349 11.09 -0.61 13.33
C THR A 349 9.97 -1.49 13.88
N LEU A 350 10.30 -2.59 14.57
CA LEU A 350 9.31 -3.47 15.18
C LEU A 350 8.61 -2.76 16.34
N ARG A 351 7.28 -2.72 16.28
CA ARG A 351 6.43 -2.04 17.26
C ARG A 351 6.03 -2.95 18.42
N THR A 352 7.02 -3.45 19.14
CA THR A 352 6.87 -4.43 20.22
C THR A 352 6.37 -3.83 21.55
N GLY A 353 6.55 -2.52 21.75
CA GLY A 353 6.09 -1.81 22.94
C GLY A 353 4.57 -1.64 23.00
N ARG A 354 4.02 -1.25 24.16
CA ARG A 354 2.57 -1.03 24.35
C ARG A 354 1.98 -0.01 23.38
N VAL A 355 2.63 1.15 23.25
CA VAL A 355 2.21 2.22 22.33
C VAL A 355 2.34 1.76 20.88
N GLY A 356 3.42 1.07 20.54
CA GLY A 356 3.64 0.51 19.21
C GLY A 356 2.49 -0.41 18.77
N ARG A 357 2.05 -1.30 19.67
CA ARG A 357 0.92 -2.20 19.43
C ARG A 357 -0.39 -1.46 19.17
N LEU A 358 -0.67 -0.39 19.91
CA LEU A 358 -1.88 0.41 19.66
C LEU A 358 -1.84 1.11 18.30
N PHE A 359 -0.66 1.55 17.85
CA PHE A 359 -0.51 2.07 16.48
C PHE A 359 -0.67 0.99 15.40
N ILE A 360 -0.48 -0.30 15.71
CA ILE A 360 -0.80 -1.37 14.74
C ILE A 360 -2.30 -1.34 14.44
N ASP A 361 -3.15 -1.30 15.47
CA ASP A 361 -4.61 -1.28 15.30
C ASP A 361 -5.07 -0.06 14.49
N VAL A 362 -4.50 1.11 14.77
CA VAL A 362 -4.79 2.36 14.05
C VAL A 362 -4.38 2.25 12.58
N ASP A 363 -3.17 1.74 12.29
CA ASP A 363 -2.71 1.60 10.91
C ASP A 363 -3.53 0.57 10.14
N ARG A 364 -4.01 -0.50 10.77
CA ARG A 364 -4.90 -1.49 10.14
C ARG A 364 -6.23 -0.86 9.73
N LEU A 365 -6.85 -0.09 10.61
CA LEU A 365 -8.09 0.65 10.29
C LEU A 365 -7.87 1.60 9.13
N MET A 366 -6.73 2.31 9.10
CA MET A 366 -6.40 3.21 8.00
C MET A 366 -6.12 2.48 6.68
N VAL A 367 -5.49 1.30 6.71
CA VAL A 367 -5.31 0.43 5.53
C VAL A 367 -6.67 0.04 4.96
N ASP A 368 -7.61 -0.37 5.79
CA ASP A 368 -8.95 -0.75 5.33
C ASP A 368 -9.74 0.44 4.80
N ALA A 369 -9.72 1.56 5.53
CA ALA A 369 -10.37 2.79 5.09
C ALA A 369 -9.89 3.19 3.69
N TRP A 370 -8.57 3.15 3.47
CA TRP A 370 -7.97 3.44 2.18
C TRP A 370 -8.38 2.43 1.10
N ASN A 371 -8.40 1.14 1.40
CA ASN A 371 -8.81 0.12 0.45
C ASN A 371 -10.30 0.24 0.05
N HIS A 372 -11.19 0.56 0.99
CA HIS A 372 -12.60 0.86 0.69
C HIS A 372 -12.73 2.09 -0.20
N GLN A 373 -12.02 3.18 0.11
CA GLN A 373 -12.00 4.37 -0.75
C GLN A 373 -11.53 4.03 -2.18
N ARG A 374 -10.43 3.27 -2.31
CA ARG A 374 -9.88 2.80 -3.59
C ARG A 374 -10.88 1.93 -4.36
N ALA A 375 -11.57 1.02 -3.69
CA ALA A 375 -12.58 0.15 -4.28
C ALA A 375 -13.78 0.94 -4.80
N GLY A 376 -14.31 1.88 -4.02
CA GLY A 376 -15.38 2.77 -4.44
C GLY A 376 -14.99 3.61 -5.67
N MET A 377 -13.78 4.18 -5.66
CA MET A 377 -13.28 4.91 -6.83
C MET A 377 -13.15 4.01 -8.06
N SER A 378 -12.66 2.78 -7.89
CA SER A 378 -12.54 1.82 -9.00
C SER A 378 -13.89 1.48 -9.62
N ALA A 379 -14.93 1.28 -8.80
CA ALA A 379 -16.31 1.09 -9.25
C ALA A 379 -16.80 2.24 -10.12
N LEU A 380 -16.65 3.48 -9.66
CA LEU A 380 -17.13 4.65 -10.39
C LEU A 380 -16.36 4.90 -11.69
N TYR A 381 -15.05 4.65 -11.69
CA TYR A 381 -14.20 4.86 -12.87
C TYR A 381 -14.37 3.78 -13.93
N ALA A 382 -14.74 2.55 -13.55
CA ALA A 382 -14.98 1.46 -14.49
C ALA A 382 -16.10 1.78 -15.52
N VAL A 383 -17.05 2.65 -15.15
CA VAL A 383 -18.29 2.92 -15.90
C VAL A 383 -18.22 4.23 -16.73
N GLN A 384 -17.10 4.95 -16.78
CA GLN A 384 -17.02 6.28 -17.40
C GLN A 384 -17.13 6.29 -18.93
N GLY A 385 -18.17 6.90 -19.51
CA GLY A 385 -18.10 7.46 -20.87
C GLY A 385 -19.21 7.09 -21.84
N ASN A 386 -19.92 5.96 -21.67
CA ASN A 386 -21.05 5.55 -22.53
C ASN A 386 -21.99 4.50 -21.92
N SER A 387 -21.78 4.10 -20.66
CA SER A 387 -22.54 3.03 -20.02
C SER A 387 -24.02 3.38 -19.80
N THR A 388 -24.86 2.37 -19.66
CA THR A 388 -26.27 2.56 -19.30
C THR A 388 -26.45 3.30 -17.96
N SER A 389 -27.58 4.02 -17.83
CA SER A 389 -27.92 4.73 -16.58
C SER A 389 -27.97 3.79 -15.38
N GLU A 390 -28.40 2.54 -15.56
CA GLU A 390 -28.51 1.54 -14.49
C GLU A 390 -27.13 1.14 -13.94
N LEU A 391 -26.15 0.86 -14.80
CA LEU A 391 -24.79 0.55 -14.37
C LEU A 391 -24.11 1.75 -13.70
N PHE A 392 -24.38 2.96 -14.16
CA PHE A 392 -23.88 4.15 -13.52
C PHE A 392 -24.48 4.35 -12.12
N ASP A 393 -25.79 4.12 -11.97
CA ASP A 393 -26.49 4.19 -10.68
C ASP A 393 -25.96 3.13 -9.71
N ASP A 394 -25.70 1.91 -10.18
CA ASP A 394 -25.11 0.83 -9.39
C ASP A 394 -23.67 1.15 -8.96
N ALA A 395 -22.83 1.63 -9.87
CA ALA A 395 -21.47 2.06 -9.53
C ALA A 395 -21.45 3.25 -8.57
N GLN A 396 -22.41 4.18 -8.69
CA GLN A 396 -22.57 5.28 -7.76
C GLN A 396 -23.00 4.80 -6.37
N ARG A 397 -23.90 3.82 -6.29
CA ARG A 397 -24.29 3.17 -5.02
C ARG A 397 -23.08 2.52 -4.36
N ILE A 398 -22.34 1.68 -5.09
CA ILE A 398 -21.12 1.02 -4.58
C ILE A 398 -20.12 2.07 -4.10
N PHE A 399 -19.86 3.11 -4.90
CA PHE A 399 -18.98 4.21 -4.49
C PHE A 399 -19.43 4.84 -3.15
N GLN A 400 -20.72 5.17 -3.00
CA GLN A 400 -21.24 5.77 -1.78
C GLN A 400 -21.14 4.85 -0.56
N ASP A 401 -21.42 3.55 -0.72
CA ASP A 401 -21.33 2.58 0.36
C ASP A 401 -19.87 2.37 0.80
N GLN A 402 -18.95 2.25 -0.16
CA GLN A 402 -17.52 2.10 0.10
C GLN A 402 -16.90 3.36 0.74
N ILE A 403 -17.32 4.56 0.30
CA ILE A 403 -16.88 5.82 0.92
C ILE A 403 -17.39 5.95 2.36
N ARG A 404 -18.61 5.50 2.64
CA ARG A 404 -19.14 5.47 4.01
C ARG A 404 -18.30 4.53 4.90
N MET A 405 -17.99 3.32 4.43
CA MET A 405 -17.13 2.39 5.17
C MET A 405 -15.73 2.98 5.41
N ALA A 406 -15.16 3.67 4.42
CA ALA A 406 -13.87 4.35 4.57
C ALA A 406 -13.90 5.44 5.65
N ASP A 407 -14.96 6.25 5.68
CA ASP A 407 -15.16 7.31 6.69
C ASP A 407 -15.36 6.74 8.10
N ASP A 408 -16.18 5.69 8.23
CA ASP A 408 -16.42 5.00 9.51
C ASP A 408 -15.12 4.42 10.08
N LEU A 409 -14.34 3.69 9.28
CA LEU A 409 -13.07 3.09 9.71
C LEU A 409 -11.99 4.12 10.05
N ALA A 410 -11.89 5.21 9.28
CA ALA A 410 -10.97 6.29 9.59
C ALA A 410 -11.36 7.03 10.87
N SER A 411 -12.67 7.21 11.11
CA SER A 411 -13.20 7.79 12.35
C SER A 411 -12.94 6.89 13.56
N ASP A 412 -13.06 5.57 13.41
CA ASP A 412 -12.69 4.62 14.45
C ASP A 412 -11.18 4.67 14.78
N ALA A 413 -10.33 4.86 13.76
CA ALA A 413 -8.89 5.05 13.94
C ALA A 413 -8.58 6.35 14.72
N GLU A 414 -9.26 7.45 14.38
CA GLU A 414 -9.20 8.71 15.12
C GLU A 414 -9.67 8.54 16.56
N GLY A 415 -10.79 7.85 16.78
CA GLY A 415 -11.34 7.54 18.10
C GLY A 415 -10.38 6.73 18.98
N LYS A 416 -9.71 5.72 18.42
CA LYS A 416 -8.67 4.95 19.13
C LYS A 416 -7.51 5.85 19.56
N LEU A 417 -7.03 6.74 18.69
CA LEU A 417 -5.95 7.69 19.05
C LEU A 417 -6.38 8.68 20.15
N HIS A 418 -7.62 9.17 20.12
CA HIS A 418 -8.15 9.99 21.21
C HIS A 418 -8.19 9.26 22.55
N GLN A 419 -8.67 8.00 22.55
CA GLN A 419 -8.67 7.17 23.76
C GLN A 419 -7.24 6.94 24.31
N MET A 420 -6.26 6.75 23.41
CA MET A 420 -4.85 6.64 23.78
C MET A 420 -4.33 7.92 24.42
N LEU A 421 -4.65 9.06 23.82
CA LEU A 421 -4.22 10.37 24.32
C LEU A 421 -4.79 10.64 25.72
N ASP A 422 -6.09 10.39 25.93
CA ASP A 422 -6.74 10.55 27.24
C ASP A 422 -6.07 9.67 28.31
N THR A 423 -5.78 8.41 27.96
CA THR A 423 -5.13 7.45 28.87
C THR A 423 -3.71 7.88 29.26
N LEU A 424 -2.96 8.48 28.32
CA LEU A 424 -1.59 8.94 28.56
C LEU A 424 -1.54 10.25 29.34
N LEU A 425 -2.43 11.20 29.03
CA LEU A 425 -2.50 12.50 29.70
C LEU A 425 -2.95 12.40 31.17
N ASP A 426 -3.78 11.41 31.51
CA ASP A 426 -4.16 11.11 32.89
C ASP A 426 -2.96 10.63 33.75
N GLY A 427 -1.88 10.15 33.12
CA GLY A 427 -0.72 9.56 33.78
C GLY A 427 0.48 10.50 34.00
N ASN A 428 0.76 11.43 33.07
CA ASN A 428 1.80 12.46 33.21
C ASN A 428 1.76 13.48 32.03
N PRO A 429 1.51 14.77 32.26
CA PRO A 429 1.28 15.76 31.19
C PRO A 429 2.53 16.43 30.60
N ASP A 430 3.75 16.05 30.99
CA ASP A 430 4.97 16.70 30.51
C ASP A 430 5.43 16.11 29.16
N GLN A 431 5.13 16.80 28.05
CA GLN A 431 5.70 16.72 26.70
C GLN A 431 6.43 15.40 26.34
N ASP A 432 5.66 14.31 26.28
CA ASP A 432 6.16 13.02 25.81
C ASP A 432 6.22 13.04 24.26
N PRO A 433 7.35 12.69 23.62
CA PRO A 433 7.43 12.47 22.18
C PRO A 433 6.34 11.54 21.61
N ILE A 434 5.79 10.67 22.45
CA ILE A 434 4.65 9.81 22.11
C ILE A 434 3.37 10.64 21.90
N VAL A 435 3.11 11.64 22.74
CA VAL A 435 1.95 12.53 22.60
C VAL A 435 2.04 13.32 21.29
N GLU A 436 3.21 13.87 20.98
CA GLU A 436 3.44 14.59 19.71
C GLU A 436 3.20 13.66 18.50
N ALA A 437 3.64 12.40 18.57
CA ALA A 437 3.41 11.43 17.51
C ALA A 437 1.92 11.07 17.34
N ILE A 438 1.17 10.94 18.44
CA ILE A 438 -0.28 10.70 18.43
C ILE A 438 -1.02 11.90 17.83
N GLU A 439 -0.70 13.12 18.27
CA GLU A 439 -1.30 14.36 17.74
C GLU A 439 -1.00 14.55 16.25
N ALA A 440 0.22 14.26 15.81
CA ALA A 440 0.60 14.31 14.40
C ALA A 440 -0.18 13.29 13.56
N LYS A 441 -0.38 12.06 14.07
CA LYS A 441 -1.18 11.03 13.40
C LYS A 441 -2.68 11.39 13.38
N LEU A 442 -3.23 11.91 14.48
CA LEU A 442 -4.60 12.43 14.55
C LEU A 442 -4.85 13.49 13.47
N LYS A 443 -3.95 14.48 13.36
CA LYS A 443 -4.04 15.52 12.34
C LYS A 443 -4.02 14.92 10.92
N ALA A 444 -3.17 13.93 10.67
CA ALA A 444 -3.08 13.27 9.37
C ALA A 444 -4.36 12.50 9.01
N ILE A 445 -4.94 11.78 9.97
CA ILE A 445 -6.21 11.05 9.79
C ILE A 445 -7.37 12.03 9.59
N ALA A 446 -7.45 13.10 10.37
CA ALA A 446 -8.49 14.12 10.21
C ALA A 446 -8.45 14.78 8.81
N GLN A 447 -7.25 15.05 8.28
CA GLN A 447 -7.08 15.54 6.91
C GLN A 447 -7.52 14.51 5.86
N TYR A 448 -7.30 13.22 6.11
CA TYR A 448 -7.77 12.15 5.26
C TYR A 448 -9.31 12.03 5.27
N ILE A 449 -9.93 12.11 6.44
CA ILE A 449 -11.39 12.17 6.61
C ILE A 449 -11.98 13.38 5.88
N GLU A 450 -11.37 14.56 6.04
CA GLU A 450 -11.80 15.76 5.31
C GLU A 450 -11.70 15.56 3.80
N GLN A 451 -10.65 14.88 3.31
CA GLN A 451 -10.49 14.57 1.89
C GLN A 451 -11.59 13.61 1.40
N ILE A 452 -11.93 12.57 2.16
CA ILE A 452 -13.05 11.66 1.82
C ILE A 452 -14.35 12.46 1.70
N ASN A 453 -14.64 13.31 2.68
CA ASN A 453 -15.90 14.04 2.79
C ASN A 453 -16.03 15.22 1.81
N SER A 454 -14.92 15.85 1.43
CA SER A 454 -14.90 16.98 0.50
C SER A 454 -14.92 16.57 -0.97
N SER A 455 -14.55 15.32 -1.28
CA SER A 455 -14.39 14.84 -2.65
C SER A 455 -15.65 14.13 -3.16
N GLY A 456 -16.48 14.85 -3.92
CA GLY A 456 -17.47 14.20 -4.80
C GLY A 456 -16.83 13.35 -5.90
N LEU A 457 -15.56 13.63 -6.24
CA LEU A 457 -14.65 12.87 -7.10
C LEU A 457 -13.22 13.24 -6.67
N ALA A 458 -12.33 12.26 -6.50
CA ALA A 458 -10.93 12.53 -6.12
C ALA A 458 -10.21 13.38 -7.19
N PRO A 459 -9.13 14.11 -6.85
CA PRO A 459 -8.29 14.78 -7.85
C PRO A 459 -7.88 13.80 -8.95
N GLN A 460 -7.68 14.28 -10.19
CA GLN A 460 -7.34 13.43 -11.33
C GLN A 460 -6.11 12.53 -11.09
N LEU A 461 -5.22 12.97 -10.20
CA LEU A 461 -3.98 12.27 -9.83
C LEU A 461 -4.21 11.06 -8.91
N MET A 462 -5.42 10.86 -8.40
CA MET A 462 -5.84 9.73 -7.55
C MET A 462 -6.71 8.72 -8.31
N HIS A 463 -6.80 8.84 -9.64
CA HIS A 463 -7.53 7.87 -10.47
C HIS A 463 -7.06 6.44 -10.16
N PRO A 464 -7.97 5.46 -10.14
CA PRO A 464 -7.60 4.04 -10.05
C PRO A 464 -6.54 3.60 -11.06
N LEU A 465 -5.75 2.60 -10.66
CA LEU A 465 -4.87 1.89 -11.58
C LEU A 465 -5.68 0.93 -12.45
N LEU A 466 -5.11 0.49 -13.58
CA LEU A 466 -5.75 -0.54 -14.41
C LEU A 466 -5.99 -1.81 -13.58
N ALA A 467 -4.98 -2.21 -12.79
CA ALA A 467 -5.03 -3.39 -11.92
C ALA A 467 -6.20 -3.43 -10.93
N GLU A 468 -6.76 -2.26 -10.61
CA GLU A 468 -7.81 -2.08 -9.61
C GLU A 468 -9.21 -2.06 -10.20
N MET A 469 -9.31 -1.91 -11.53
CA MET A 469 -10.56 -1.84 -12.28
C MET A 469 -10.86 -3.12 -13.07
N LEU A 470 -10.08 -4.19 -12.87
CA LEU A 470 -10.23 -5.48 -13.55
C LEU A 470 -10.63 -6.57 -12.55
N SER A 471 -11.25 -7.64 -13.05
CA SER A 471 -11.48 -8.85 -12.26
C SER A 471 -10.17 -9.61 -12.06
N THR A 472 -10.16 -10.51 -11.08
CA THR A 472 -9.02 -11.38 -10.76
C THR A 472 -9.25 -12.84 -11.16
N GLU A 473 -10.42 -13.18 -11.70
CA GLU A 473 -10.83 -14.58 -11.98
C GLU A 473 -10.30 -15.16 -13.30
N ASP A 474 -9.68 -14.36 -14.18
CA ASP A 474 -9.29 -14.83 -15.54
C ASP A 474 -8.05 -15.74 -15.59
N GLU A 475 -7.38 -16.02 -14.47
CA GLU A 475 -6.17 -16.87 -14.45
C GLU A 475 -6.42 -18.36 -14.16
N GLU A 476 -7.59 -18.76 -13.62
CA GLU A 476 -7.86 -20.16 -13.22
C GLU A 476 -8.32 -21.07 -14.38
N ASP A 477 -8.78 -20.54 -15.51
CA ASP A 477 -9.39 -21.34 -16.59
C ASP A 477 -8.39 -21.88 -17.64
N VAL A 478 -7.08 -21.70 -17.45
CA VAL A 478 -6.05 -22.13 -18.41
C VAL A 478 -5.42 -23.49 -18.07
N GLU A 479 -5.57 -24.01 -16.85
CA GLU A 479 -4.95 -25.31 -16.47
C GLU A 479 -5.80 -26.56 -16.77
N ASP A 480 -7.04 -26.41 -17.25
CA ASP A 480 -7.95 -27.54 -17.56
C ASP A 480 -8.35 -27.67 -19.05
N ARG A 481 -7.48 -27.24 -19.99
CA ARG A 481 -7.66 -27.50 -21.45
C ARG A 481 -6.50 -28.21 -22.14
#